data_AF-A0A5N9BQQ3-F1
#
_entry.id   AF-A0A5N9BQQ3-F1
#
_cell.length_a   1.000
_cell.length_b   1.000
_cell.length_c   1.000
_cell.angle_alpha   90.00
_cell.angle_beta   90.00
_cell.angle_gamma   90.00
#
_symmetry.space_group_name_H-M   'P 1'
#
loop_
_entity.id
_entity.type
_entity.pdbx_description
1 polymer ?
#
loop_
_entity_poly.entity_id
_entity_poly.type
_entity_poly.pdbx_seq_one_letter_code
_entity_poly.pdbx_strand_id
1 'polypeptide(L)' 'MNSSVTFAAGMTKKISGARGLMFVGAQLAGAVIIASLLLVTIAEASDTNLGAHALRSDVSMNMGLMMGIVVTFILV' A
#
# COMPACT_ATOMS: atom_id res chain seq x y z
N MET A 1 4.21 7.92 -2.65
CA MET A 1 2.75 7.99 -2.87
C MET A 1 2.12 6.87 -2.06
N ASN A 2 1.20 7.17 -1.14
CA ASN A 2 0.65 6.21 -0.19
C ASN A 2 -0.83 6.51 0.08
N SER A 3 -1.70 5.50 -0.09
CA SER A 3 -3.14 5.61 0.13
C SER A 3 -3.50 5.96 1.58
N SER A 4 -2.74 5.49 2.56
CA SER A 4 -2.97 5.81 3.99
C SER A 4 -2.69 7.29 4.31
N VAL A 5 -1.68 7.89 3.68
CA VAL A 5 -1.40 9.33 3.81
C VAL A 5 -2.49 10.16 3.14
N THR A 6 -2.97 9.70 1.98
CA THR A 6 -4.09 10.35 1.27
C THR A 6 -5.38 10.28 2.08
N PHE A 7 -5.64 9.16 2.74
CA PHE A 7 -6.77 8.99 3.65
C PHE A 7 -6.67 9.94 4.85
N ALA A 8 -5.50 10.04 5.49
CA ALA A 8 -5.26 10.99 6.58
C ALA A 8 -5.44 12.45 6.14
N ALA A 9 -4.98 12.81 4.94
CA ALA A 9 -5.21 14.14 4.35
C ALA A 9 -6.71 14.43 4.11
N GLY A 10 -7.50 13.40 3.78
CA GLY A 10 -8.96 13.49 3.69
C GLY A 10 -9.63 13.71 5.04
N MET A 11 -9.22 12.96 6.08
CA MET A 11 -9.75 13.11 7.45
C MET A 11 -9.44 14.50 8.04
N THR A 12 -8.25 15.03 7.77
CA THR A 12 -7.85 16.38 8.23
C THR A 12 -8.44 17.51 7.38
N LYS A 13 -9.34 17.19 6.43
CA LYS A 13 -9.98 18.13 5.49
C LYS A 13 -8.99 18.96 4.66
N LYS A 14 -7.73 18.54 4.56
CA LYS A 14 -6.72 19.18 3.70
C LYS A 14 -7.05 18.97 2.22
N ILE A 15 -7.78 17.92 1.90
CA ILE A 15 -8.33 17.63 0.58
C ILE A 15 -9.83 17.31 0.67
N SER A 16 -10.58 17.66 -0.37
CA SER A 16 -11.99 17.26 -0.49
C SER A 16 -12.11 15.74 -0.55
N GLY A 17 -13.12 15.16 0.11
CA GLY A 17 -13.33 13.70 0.16
C GLY A 17 -13.39 13.05 -1.22
N ALA A 18 -13.99 13.74 -2.21
CA ALA A 18 -14.03 13.27 -3.59
C ALA A 18 -12.63 13.20 -4.23
N ARG A 19 -11.77 14.19 -3.96
CA ARG A 19 -10.36 14.19 -4.44
C ARG A 19 -9.53 13.12 -3.72
N GLY A 20 -9.76 12.92 -2.42
CA GLY A 20 -9.12 11.85 -1.66
C GLY A 20 -9.42 10.47 -2.24
N LEU A 21 -10.69 10.18 -2.53
CA LEU A 21 -11.09 8.92 -3.18
C LEU A 21 -10.48 8.75 -4.57
N MET A 22 -10.46 9.82 -5.38
CA MET A 22 -9.83 9.79 -6.70
C MET A 22 -8.33 9.46 -6.62
N PHE A 23 -7.61 10.07 -5.67
CA PHE A 23 -6.20 9.78 -5.47
C PHE A 23 -5.96 8.35 -4.97
N VAL A 24 -6.79 7.83 -4.05
CA VAL A 24 -6.68 6.44 -3.60
C VAL A 24 -6.91 5.47 -4.77
N GLY A 25 -7.96 5.71 -5.58
CA GLY A 25 -8.25 4.90 -6.76
C GLY A 25 -7.10 4.90 -7.78
N ALA A 26 -6.56 6.08 -8.09
CA ALA A 26 -5.41 6.20 -8.99
C ALA A 26 -4.15 5.51 -8.44
N GLN A 27 -3.89 5.59 -7.13
CA GLN A 27 -2.76 4.92 -6.49
C GLN A 27 -2.88 3.40 -6.56
N LEU A 28 -4.08 2.85 -6.29
CA LEU A 28 -4.33 1.41 -6.39
C LEU A 28 -4.20 0.91 -7.83
N ALA A 29 -4.80 1.62 -8.80
CA ALA A 29 -4.69 1.26 -10.21
C ALA A 29 -3.24 1.31 -10.70
N GLY A 30 -2.49 2.35 -10.35
CA GLY A 30 -1.08 2.47 -10.68
C GLY A 30 -0.23 1.36 -10.07
N ALA A 31 -0.49 0.98 -8.83
CA ALA A 31 0.21 -0.14 -8.17
C ALA A 31 -0.02 -1.46 -8.89
N VAL A 32 -1.27 -1.76 -9.29
CA VAL A 32 -1.60 -2.98 -10.04
C VAL A 32 -0.92 -2.98 -11.42
N ILE A 33 -0.98 -1.88 -12.15
CA ILE A 33 -0.36 -1.78 -13.49
C ILE A 33 1.15 -1.98 -13.41
N ILE A 34 1.82 -1.34 -12.44
CA ILE A 34 3.28 -1.47 -12.27
C ILE A 34 3.65 -2.88 -11.81
N ALA A 35 2.89 -3.50 -10.90
CA ALA A 35 3.14 -4.89 -10.47
C ALA A 35 2.98 -5.89 -11.62
N SER A 36 1.95 -5.72 -12.47
CA SER A 36 1.77 -6.53 -13.68
C SER A 36 2.88 -6.30 -14.70
N LEU A 37 3.35 -5.07 -14.86
CA LEU A 37 4.49 -4.78 -15.72
C LEU A 37 5.76 -5.44 -15.21
N LEU A 38 5.99 -5.44 -13.90
CA LEU A 38 7.12 -6.12 -13.26
C LEU A 38 7.09 -7.64 -13.47
N LEU A 39 5.91 -8.25 -13.42
CA LEU A 39 5.73 -9.67 -13.71
C LEU A 39 6.15 -10.02 -15.15
N VAL A 40 5.85 -9.14 -16.11
CA VAL A 40 6.20 -9.36 -17.53
C VAL A 40 7.69 -9.11 -17.79
N THR A 41 8.32 -8.17 -17.08
CA THR A 41 9.74 -7.83 -17.30
C THR A 41 10.71 -8.80 -16.63
N ILE A 42 10.30 -9.47 -15.55
CA ILE A 42 11.12 -10.48 -14.87
C ILE A 42 10.78 -11.86 -15.46
N ALA A 43 11.61 -12.34 -16.38
CA ALA A 43 11.39 -13.59 -17.13
C ALA A 43 11.37 -14.88 -16.28
N GLU A 44 11.80 -14.83 -15.01
CA GLU A 44 11.75 -15.93 -14.04
C GLU A 44 10.77 -15.68 -12.87
N ALA A 45 9.75 -14.85 -13.07
CA ALA A 45 8.87 -14.43 -11.97
C ALA A 45 7.90 -15.51 -11.44
N SER A 46 7.94 -16.73 -11.96
CA SER A 46 7.05 -17.82 -11.55
C SER A 46 7.20 -18.23 -10.08
N ASP A 47 8.34 -17.94 -9.44
CA ASP A 47 8.60 -18.23 -8.02
C ASP A 47 8.81 -16.98 -7.15
N THR A 48 8.64 -15.77 -7.70
CA THR A 48 8.89 -14.53 -6.95
C THR A 48 7.59 -13.87 -6.53
N ASN A 49 7.46 -13.55 -5.24
CA ASN A 49 6.26 -12.92 -4.66
C ASN A 49 6.06 -11.46 -5.11
N LEU A 50 6.76 -10.97 -6.14
CA LEU A 50 6.78 -9.58 -6.63
C LEU A 50 6.98 -8.51 -5.54
N GLY A 51 7.63 -8.89 -4.43
CA GLY A 51 7.78 -8.04 -3.25
C GLY A 51 6.52 -7.89 -2.40
N ALA A 52 5.52 -8.77 -2.56
CA ALA A 52 4.31 -8.76 -1.76
C ALA A 52 4.63 -8.98 -0.28
N HIS A 53 3.95 -8.21 0.55
CA HIS A 53 4.19 -8.18 1.97
C HIS A 53 3.36 -9.29 2.64
N ALA A 54 4.04 -10.14 3.39
CA ALA A 54 3.41 -11.17 4.22
C ALA A 54 3.97 -11.08 5.63
N LEU A 55 3.12 -11.38 6.62
CA LEU A 55 3.61 -11.58 7.98
C LEU A 55 4.48 -12.84 8.01
N ARG A 56 5.59 -12.75 8.73
CA ARG A 56 6.44 -13.90 8.98
C ARG A 56 5.69 -14.91 9.87
N SER A 57 5.97 -16.20 9.72
CA SER A 57 5.24 -17.27 10.41
C SER A 57 5.32 -17.21 11.94
N ASP A 58 6.32 -16.51 12.48
CA ASP A 58 6.53 -16.25 13.91
C ASP A 58 5.82 -14.98 14.42
N VAL A 59 5.20 -14.18 13.54
CA VAL A 59 4.57 -12.91 13.89
C VAL A 59 3.05 -13.08 13.93
N SER A 60 2.45 -12.76 15.08
CA SER A 60 0.99 -12.77 15.22
C SER A 60 0.33 -11.63 14.43
N MET A 61 -0.91 -11.84 13.99
CA MET A 61 -1.68 -10.84 13.26
C MET A 61 -1.78 -9.51 14.04
N ASN A 62 -2.00 -9.57 15.35
CA ASN A 62 -2.06 -8.38 16.19
C ASN A 62 -0.73 -7.63 16.23
N MET A 63 0.39 -8.34 16.29
CA MET A 63 1.72 -7.72 16.28
C MET A 63 1.99 -7.04 14.93
N GLY A 64 1.65 -7.71 13.82
CA GLY A 64 1.74 -7.16 12.48
C GLY A 64 0.90 -5.90 12.30
N LEU A 65 -0.35 -5.92 12.78
CA LEU A 65 -1.24 -4.76 12.75
C LEU A 65 -0.69 -3.58 13.56
N MET A 66 -0.23 -3.82 14.79
CA MET A 66 0.34 -2.77 15.64
C MET A 66 1.58 -2.15 15.01
N MET A 67 2.46 -2.98 14.42
CA MET A 67 3.63 -2.46 13.71
C MET A 67 3.23 -1.62 12.49
N GLY A 68 2.25 -2.09 11.71
CA GLY A 68 1.72 -1.33 10.57
C GLY A 68 1.16 0.03 10.97
N ILE A 69 0.45 0.10 12.11
CA ILE A 69 -0.05 1.36 12.69
C ILE A 69 1.11 2.27 13.08
N VAL A 70 2.09 1.78 13.84
CA VAL A 70 3.23 2.58 14.31
C VAL A 70 4.03 3.16 13.15
N VAL A 71 4.39 2.33 12.17
CA VAL A 71 5.16 2.78 11.00
C VAL A 71 4.40 3.82 10.19
N THR A 72 3.09 3.62 9.99
CA THR A 72 2.26 4.56 9.25
C THR A 72 2.04 5.86 10.01
N PHE A 73 1.90 5.79 11.34
CA PHE A 73 1.76 6.97 12.19
C PHE A 73 3.00 7.87 12.13
N ILE A 74 4.20 7.30 12.06
CA ILE A 74 5.45 8.07 11.90
C ILE A 74 5.53 8.75 10.52
N LEU A 75 4.89 8.16 9.50
CA LEU A 75 5.00 8.59 8.11
C LEU A 75 3.96 9.67 7.72
N VAL A 76 2.83 9.73 8.43
CA VAL A 76 1.71 10.67 8.22
C VAL A 76 1.98 12.00 8.92
#